data_AF-A0A2N6IP60-F1
#
_entry.id   AF-A0A2N6IP60-F1
#
_cell.length_a   1.000
_cell.length_b   1.000
_cell.length_c   1.000
_cell.angle_alpha   90.00
_cell.angle_beta   90.00
_cell.angle_gamma   90.00
#
_symmetry.space_group_name_H-M   'P 1'
#
loop_
_entity.id
_entity.type
_entity.pdbx_description
1 polymer ?
#
loop_
_entity_poly.entity_id
_entity_poly.type
_entity_poly.pdbx_seq_one_letter_code
_entity_poly.pdbx_strand_id
1 'polypeptide(L)'
;MSNILNQRHLDSLESEAIHIMREVAAESANPALLFSGGKDSVVLLRLAEKAFRPGKFPFPLVHIDTGHNFPEVIAFRDKKVAELGERLIIGSVEDSIQRGTVRLRNPATDSRNAAQAVTLLETIAEYKFDACIGGARRDEEKARAKERIFSFRDEFGAWDPKAQRPELWDLYNTRVHPGENMRVFPISNWTELDVWQYIAREQLELPPIYFAHERQVIPRNGLLVPLTDLTPPREGETVETQVVRFRTVGDISCTCPVSSDAATVDAIIAETAITQITERGATRMDDQTSEASMEKRKKAGYF
;
A
#
# COMPACT_ATOMS: atom_id res chain seq x y z
N MET A 1 24.07 1.49 -22.96
CA MET A 1 23.29 2.75 -22.96
C MET A 1 21.95 2.61 -22.24
N SER A 2 21.19 1.52 -22.40
CA SER A 2 19.90 1.33 -21.69
C SER A 2 20.04 1.33 -20.16
N ASN A 3 21.07 0.67 -19.61
CA ASN A 3 21.27 0.60 -18.15
C ASN A 3 21.57 1.98 -17.51
N ILE A 4 22.32 2.84 -18.21
CA ILE A 4 22.65 4.21 -17.76
C ILE A 4 21.43 5.15 -17.85
N LEU A 5 20.57 4.96 -18.86
CA LEU A 5 19.32 5.73 -18.99
C LEU A 5 18.33 5.32 -17.90
N ASN A 6 18.27 4.02 -17.57
CA ASN A 6 17.41 3.51 -16.51
C ASN A 6 17.83 3.99 -15.12
N GLN A 7 19.14 4.04 -14.85
CA GLN A 7 19.65 4.59 -13.58
C GLN A 7 19.29 6.07 -13.41
N ARG A 8 19.47 6.90 -14.44
CA ARG A 8 19.11 8.32 -14.38
C ARG A 8 17.61 8.56 -14.17
N HIS A 9 16.77 7.69 -14.72
CA HIS A 9 15.33 7.72 -14.48
C HIS A 9 15.00 7.45 -13.01
N LEU A 10 15.54 6.37 -12.44
CA LEU A 10 15.35 6.06 -11.01
C LEU A 10 15.94 7.12 -10.08
N ASP A 11 17.04 7.78 -10.47
CA ASP A 11 17.61 8.89 -9.70
C ASP A 11 16.67 10.10 -9.69
N SER A 12 16.02 10.42 -10.82
CA SER A 12 15.01 11.47 -10.90
C SER A 12 13.80 11.15 -10.02
N LEU A 13 13.30 9.92 -10.09
CA LEU A 13 12.17 9.45 -9.29
C LEU A 13 12.49 9.44 -7.79
N GLU A 14 13.70 9.01 -7.40
CA GLU A 14 14.18 9.06 -6.02
C GLU A 14 14.24 10.50 -5.51
N SER A 15 14.81 11.40 -6.32
CA SER A 15 14.93 12.82 -5.96
C SER A 15 13.57 13.48 -5.77
N GLU A 16 12.62 13.22 -6.68
CA GLU A 16 11.24 13.73 -6.59
C GLU A 16 10.56 13.24 -5.31
N ALA A 17 10.62 11.94 -5.02
CA ALA A 17 9.98 11.37 -3.85
C ALA A 17 10.59 11.88 -2.53
N ILE A 18 11.91 12.03 -2.46
CA ILE A 18 12.61 12.62 -1.31
C ILE A 18 12.22 14.08 -1.12
N HIS A 19 12.12 14.85 -2.21
CA HIS A 19 11.66 16.25 -2.18
C HIS A 19 10.26 16.34 -1.58
N ILE A 20 9.30 15.55 -2.08
CA ILE A 20 7.92 15.50 -1.58
C ILE A 20 7.90 15.15 -0.08
N MET A 21 8.67 14.15 0.37
CA MET A 21 8.73 13.78 1.79
C MET A 21 9.24 14.92 2.67
N ARG A 22 10.24 15.67 2.21
CA ARG A 22 10.80 16.81 2.93
C ARG A 22 9.81 17.98 3.01
N GLU A 23 9.08 18.26 1.93
CA GLU A 23 8.01 19.27 1.94
C GLU A 23 6.92 18.93 2.96
N VAL A 24 6.48 17.67 3.01
CA VAL A 24 5.52 17.20 4.01
C VAL A 24 6.05 17.40 5.43
N ALA A 25 7.30 16.99 5.68
CA ALA A 25 7.91 17.13 7.00
C ALA A 25 8.13 18.59 7.42
N ALA A 26 8.33 19.50 6.47
CA ALA A 26 8.55 20.92 6.74
C ALA A 26 7.24 21.67 7.01
N GLU A 27 6.16 21.32 6.32
CA GLU A 27 4.91 22.10 6.33
C GLU A 27 3.79 21.48 7.19
N SER A 28 3.91 20.22 7.58
CA SER A 28 2.90 19.51 8.38
C SER A 28 3.27 19.50 9.87
N ALA A 29 2.28 19.68 10.74
CA ALA A 29 2.47 19.65 12.18
C ALA A 29 2.60 18.22 12.74
N ASN A 30 1.83 17.26 12.22
CA ASN A 30 1.85 15.86 12.65
C ASN A 30 1.75 14.92 11.42
N PRO A 31 2.81 14.80 10.62
CA PRO A 31 2.84 13.83 9.53
C PRO A 31 2.93 12.40 10.06
N ALA A 32 2.49 11.44 9.24
CA ALA A 32 2.61 10.00 9.47
C ALA A 32 2.97 9.26 8.16
N LEU A 33 3.74 8.18 8.23
CA LEU A 33 4.01 7.31 7.08
C LEU A 33 3.26 5.99 7.23
N LEU A 34 2.37 5.69 6.28
CA LEU A 34 1.61 4.44 6.24
C LEU A 34 2.54 3.30 5.78
N PHE A 35 2.83 2.36 6.69
CA PHE A 35 3.74 1.24 6.47
C PHE A 35 3.02 -0.11 6.65
N SER A 36 2.72 -0.78 5.52
CA SER A 36 2.06 -2.09 5.53
C SER A 36 3.05 -3.26 5.56
N GLY A 37 4.33 -3.05 5.25
CA GLY A 37 5.29 -4.12 4.98
C GLY A 37 5.21 -4.66 3.54
N GLY A 38 4.33 -4.10 2.70
CA GLY A 38 4.29 -4.41 1.27
C GLY A 38 5.39 -3.70 0.47
N LYS A 39 5.64 -4.15 -0.77
CA LYS A 39 6.77 -3.69 -1.61
C LYS A 39 6.87 -2.17 -1.74
N ASP A 40 5.75 -1.49 -2.01
CA ASP A 40 5.72 -0.04 -2.23
C ASP A 40 6.01 0.72 -0.93
N SER A 41 5.48 0.22 0.19
CA SER A 41 5.74 0.80 1.51
C SER A 41 7.18 0.58 1.97
N VAL A 42 7.84 -0.50 1.53
CA VAL A 42 9.28 -0.73 1.77
C VAL A 42 10.13 0.25 0.96
N VAL A 43 9.75 0.53 -0.30
CA VAL A 43 10.40 1.58 -1.10
C VAL A 43 10.24 2.95 -0.42
N LEU A 44 9.03 3.29 0.04
CA LEU A 44 8.82 4.52 0.81
C LEU A 44 9.67 4.58 2.08
N LEU A 45 9.79 3.48 2.80
CA LEU A 45 10.61 3.42 4.00
C LEU A 45 12.08 3.71 3.67
N ARG A 46 12.63 3.12 2.59
CA ARG A 46 13.99 3.42 2.12
C ARG A 46 14.15 4.88 1.70
N LEU A 47 13.16 5.45 1.01
CA LEU A 47 13.18 6.87 0.62
C LEU A 47 13.17 7.78 1.85
N ALA A 48 12.41 7.44 2.90
CA ALA A 48 12.41 8.16 4.16
C ALA A 48 13.77 8.07 4.87
N GLU A 49 14.44 6.90 4.86
CA GLU A 49 15.82 6.77 5.34
C GLU A 49 16.75 7.74 4.62
N LYS A 50 16.72 7.77 3.29
CA LYS A 50 17.57 8.68 2.50
C LYS A 50 17.22 10.16 2.73
N ALA A 51 15.95 10.47 2.99
CA ALA A 51 15.51 11.85 3.21
C ALA A 51 16.00 12.43 4.54
N PHE A 52 16.03 11.63 5.62
CA PHE A 52 16.15 12.13 6.99
C PHE A 52 17.32 11.57 7.80
N ARG A 53 17.99 10.49 7.37
CA ARG A 53 19.18 9.99 8.07
C ARG A 53 20.33 11.00 7.98
N PRO A 54 21.19 11.09 9.02
CA PRO A 54 21.29 10.21 10.19
C PRO A 54 20.28 10.50 11.31
N GLY A 55 19.39 11.48 11.17
CA GLY A 55 18.31 11.74 12.12
C GLY A 55 17.26 10.63 12.18
N LYS A 56 16.40 10.67 13.20
CA LYS A 56 15.16 9.87 13.23
C LYS A 56 14.15 10.45 12.25
N PHE A 57 13.12 9.67 11.92
CA PHE A 57 12.01 10.20 11.14
C PHE A 57 11.28 11.29 11.92
N PRO A 58 10.88 12.39 11.25
CA PRO A 58 10.08 13.45 11.87
C PRO A 58 8.60 13.03 12.06
N PHE A 59 8.25 11.79 11.69
CA PHE A 59 6.93 11.20 11.76
C PHE A 59 6.99 9.74 12.23
N PRO A 60 5.94 9.21 12.88
CA PRO A 60 5.82 7.80 13.15
C PRO A 60 5.47 7.00 11.89
N LEU A 61 5.76 5.71 11.94
CA LEU A 61 5.17 4.72 11.04
C LEU A 61 3.77 4.35 11.57
N VAL A 62 2.82 4.14 10.66
CA VAL A 62 1.44 3.77 10.99
C VAL A 62 1.02 2.56 10.17
N HIS A 63 0.44 1.56 10.84
CA HIS A 63 -0.15 0.39 10.20
C HIS A 63 -1.60 0.23 10.63
N ILE A 64 -2.50 -0.03 9.68
CA ILE A 64 -3.90 -0.38 9.97
C ILE A 64 -4.03 -1.89 9.92
N ASP A 65 -4.09 -2.51 11.09
CA ASP A 65 -4.18 -3.96 11.23
C ASP A 65 -5.62 -4.42 11.14
N THR A 66 -5.92 -5.22 10.12
CA THR A 66 -7.25 -5.81 9.96
C THR A 66 -7.44 -7.06 10.82
N GLY A 67 -6.36 -7.66 11.30
CA GLY A 67 -6.33 -9.04 11.79
C GLY A 67 -6.41 -10.08 10.66
N HIS A 68 -6.55 -9.65 9.40
CA HIS A 68 -6.61 -10.50 8.20
C HIS A 68 -5.36 -10.33 7.32
N ASN A 69 -4.27 -9.79 7.88
CA ASN A 69 -3.00 -9.62 7.18
C ASN A 69 -2.23 -10.95 7.08
N PHE A 70 -1.43 -11.11 6.02
CA PHE A 70 -0.55 -12.28 5.90
C PHE A 70 0.53 -12.29 6.99
N PRO A 71 0.71 -13.40 7.74
CA PRO A 71 1.75 -13.51 8.78
C PRO A 71 3.16 -13.19 8.27
N GLU A 72 3.47 -13.58 7.04
CA GLU A 72 4.76 -13.32 6.39
C GLU A 72 5.05 -11.82 6.27
N VAL A 73 4.03 -11.01 5.99
CA VAL A 73 4.15 -9.56 5.87
C VAL A 73 4.24 -8.88 7.23
N ILE A 74 3.44 -9.35 8.20
CA ILE A 74 3.44 -8.83 9.56
C ILE A 74 4.79 -9.09 10.25
N ALA A 75 5.31 -10.30 10.14
CA ALA A 75 6.62 -10.66 10.70
C ALA A 75 7.74 -9.80 10.09
N PHE A 76 7.71 -9.57 8.77
CA PHE A 76 8.66 -8.69 8.10
C PHE A 76 8.55 -7.23 8.55
N ARG A 77 7.32 -6.69 8.66
CA ARG A 77 7.06 -5.33 9.17
C ARG A 77 7.69 -5.14 10.55
N ASP A 78 7.39 -6.04 11.49
CA ASP A 78 7.85 -5.92 12.87
C ASP A 78 9.37 -6.01 12.97
N LYS A 79 9.99 -6.95 12.23
CA LYS A 79 11.43 -7.04 12.08
C LYS A 79 12.03 -5.72 11.58
N LYS A 80 11.51 -5.17 10.48
CA LYS A 80 12.07 -3.97 9.84
C LYS A 80 11.94 -2.72 10.72
N VAL A 81 10.79 -2.54 11.38
CA VAL A 81 10.59 -1.44 12.33
C VAL A 81 11.56 -1.54 13.50
N ALA A 82 11.75 -2.74 14.06
CA ALA A 82 12.68 -2.96 15.16
C ALA A 82 14.14 -2.66 14.76
N GLU A 83 14.56 -3.08 13.56
CA GLU A 83 15.89 -2.80 13.01
C GLU A 83 16.14 -1.29 12.84
N LEU A 84 15.13 -0.53 12.42
CA LEU A 84 15.24 0.92 12.22
C LEU A 84 15.14 1.73 13.53
N GLY A 85 14.59 1.15 14.60
CA GLY A 85 14.39 1.85 15.87
C GLY A 85 13.39 3.01 15.80
N GLU A 86 12.45 2.94 14.85
CA GLU A 86 11.42 3.95 14.62
C GLU A 86 10.11 3.59 15.35
N ARG A 87 9.30 4.61 15.64
CA ARG A 87 8.01 4.40 16.32
C ARG A 87 6.97 3.87 15.33
N LEU A 88 6.35 2.74 15.65
CA LEU A 88 5.18 2.21 14.95
C LEU A 88 3.91 2.38 15.78
N ILE A 89 2.87 2.89 15.13
CA ILE A 89 1.51 2.97 15.66
C ILE A 89 0.65 1.97 14.91
N ILE A 90 -0.16 1.21 15.63
CA ILE A 90 -1.06 0.21 15.06
C ILE A 90 -2.50 0.62 15.35
N GLY A 91 -3.27 0.92 14.29
CA GLY A 91 -4.72 1.08 14.37
C GLY A 91 -5.39 -0.27 14.10
N SER A 92 -6.10 -0.83 15.09
CA SER A 92 -6.71 -2.15 15.00
C SER A 92 -8.18 -2.08 14.54
N VAL A 93 -8.51 -2.80 13.47
CA VAL A 93 -9.91 -2.98 13.05
C VAL A 93 -10.69 -3.75 14.11
N GLU A 94 -10.05 -4.67 14.83
CA GLU A 94 -10.68 -5.39 15.95
C GLU A 94 -11.14 -4.41 17.04
N ASP A 95 -10.32 -3.41 17.38
CA ASP A 95 -10.68 -2.40 18.38
C ASP A 95 -11.83 -1.51 17.90
N SER A 96 -11.92 -1.30 16.58
CA SER A 96 -13.01 -0.56 15.94
C SER A 96 -14.32 -1.37 15.94
N ILE A 97 -14.23 -2.70 15.80
CA ILE A 97 -15.35 -3.62 15.97
C ILE A 97 -15.83 -3.61 17.42
N GLN A 98 -14.91 -3.69 18.40
CA GLN A 98 -15.24 -3.66 19.82
C GLN A 98 -15.90 -2.34 20.25
N ARG A 99 -15.47 -1.21 19.68
CA ARG A 99 -16.11 0.11 19.86
C ARG A 99 -17.45 0.24 19.14
N GLY A 100 -17.74 -0.64 18.19
CA GLY A 100 -19.00 -0.66 17.44
C GLY A 100 -19.08 0.33 16.27
N THR A 101 -17.96 0.99 15.92
CA THR A 101 -17.85 1.89 14.77
C THR A 101 -17.70 1.11 13.46
N VAL A 102 -17.11 -0.08 13.53
CA VAL A 102 -17.15 -1.08 12.45
C VAL A 102 -18.17 -2.16 12.82
N ARG A 103 -19.05 -2.49 11.87
CA ARG A 103 -20.00 -3.61 12.01
C ARG A 103 -19.92 -4.52 10.79
N LEU A 104 -19.50 -5.76 11.03
CA LEU A 104 -19.52 -6.83 10.04
C LEU A 104 -20.87 -7.55 10.09
N ARG A 105 -21.35 -8.07 8.96
CA ARG A 105 -22.58 -8.89 8.92
C ARG A 105 -22.28 -10.28 9.48
N ASN A 106 -21.14 -10.83 9.12
CA ASN A 106 -20.60 -12.06 9.70
C ASN A 106 -19.11 -11.87 10.04
N PRO A 107 -18.76 -11.70 11.32
CA PRO A 107 -17.37 -11.48 11.75
C PRO A 107 -16.38 -12.57 11.34
N ALA A 108 -16.85 -13.80 11.09
CA ALA A 108 -16.00 -14.94 10.76
C ALA A 108 -15.64 -15.02 9.27
N THR A 109 -16.46 -14.44 8.38
CA THR A 109 -16.30 -14.62 6.93
C THR A 109 -16.21 -13.31 6.16
N ASP A 110 -16.68 -12.20 6.73
CA ASP A 110 -16.68 -10.92 6.04
C ASP A 110 -15.26 -10.37 5.93
N SER A 111 -14.94 -9.87 4.74
CA SER A 111 -13.70 -9.15 4.50
C SER A 111 -13.64 -7.89 5.37
N ARG A 112 -12.55 -7.73 6.10
CA ARG A 112 -12.26 -6.53 6.90
C ARG A 112 -11.60 -5.42 6.08
N ASN A 113 -11.28 -5.68 4.82
CA ASN A 113 -10.57 -4.76 3.93
C ASN A 113 -11.27 -3.40 3.88
N ALA A 114 -12.59 -3.35 3.65
CA ALA A 114 -13.32 -2.08 3.61
C ALA A 114 -13.36 -1.33 4.96
N ALA A 115 -13.26 -2.06 6.08
CA ALA A 115 -13.28 -1.48 7.41
C ALA A 115 -12.00 -0.70 7.75
N GLN A 116 -10.90 -0.93 7.02
CA GLN A 116 -9.65 -0.18 7.19
C GLN A 116 -9.84 1.33 7.08
N ALA A 117 -10.77 1.81 6.23
CA ALA A 117 -11.05 3.24 6.10
C ALA A 117 -11.51 3.85 7.44
N VAL A 118 -12.44 3.17 8.13
CA VAL A 118 -12.98 3.66 9.40
C VAL A 118 -11.88 3.72 10.45
N THR A 119 -11.11 2.63 10.60
CA THR A 119 -10.00 2.56 11.54
C THR A 119 -8.88 3.54 11.21
N LEU A 120 -8.60 3.80 9.92
CA LEU A 120 -7.65 4.82 9.51
C LEU A 120 -8.11 6.21 9.94
N LEU A 121 -9.37 6.56 9.71
CA LEU A 121 -9.93 7.87 10.11
C LEU A 121 -9.92 8.05 11.63
N GLU A 122 -10.24 7.00 12.39
CA GLU A 122 -10.14 7.02 13.85
C GLU A 122 -8.71 7.21 14.33
N THR A 123 -7.75 6.50 13.71
CA THR A 123 -6.32 6.63 14.03
C THR A 123 -5.82 8.05 13.72
N ILE A 124 -6.24 8.62 12.58
CA ILE A 124 -5.90 10.00 12.23
C ILE A 124 -6.46 10.99 13.25
N ALA A 125 -7.71 10.81 13.67
CA ALA A 125 -8.34 11.68 14.67
C ALA A 125 -7.67 11.56 16.04
N GLU A 126 -7.33 10.34 16.47
CA GLU A 126 -6.69 10.06 17.76
C GLU A 126 -5.29 10.70 17.85
N TYR A 127 -4.46 10.51 16.82
CA TYR A 127 -3.09 11.01 16.78
C TYR A 127 -2.96 12.39 16.14
N LYS A 128 -4.09 12.98 15.70
CA LYS A 128 -4.19 14.30 15.05
C LYS A 128 -3.26 14.44 13.86
N PHE A 129 -3.18 13.40 13.02
CA PHE A 129 -2.37 13.44 11.82
C PHE A 129 -2.96 14.40 10.81
N ASP A 130 -2.17 15.35 10.34
CA ASP A 130 -2.57 16.32 9.32
C ASP A 130 -2.03 15.96 7.92
N ALA A 131 -1.09 15.02 7.85
CA ALA A 131 -0.63 14.42 6.61
C ALA A 131 -0.34 12.92 6.78
N CYS A 132 -0.83 12.09 5.85
CA CYS A 132 -0.49 10.67 5.78
C CYS A 132 0.18 10.33 4.45
N ILE A 133 1.45 9.91 4.52
CA ILE A 133 2.27 9.50 3.38
C ILE A 133 1.92 8.05 3.04
N GLY A 134 1.52 7.77 1.80
CA GLY A 134 1.11 6.46 1.31
C GLY A 134 1.80 6.04 0.01
N GLY A 135 1.89 4.72 -0.21
CA GLY A 135 2.59 4.12 -1.36
C GLY A 135 1.73 3.96 -2.61
N ALA A 136 0.67 4.75 -2.77
CA ALA A 136 -0.23 4.62 -3.91
C ALA A 136 0.43 5.14 -5.19
N ARG A 137 0.32 4.39 -6.29
CA ARG A 137 0.82 4.77 -7.62
C ARG A 137 -0.31 4.94 -8.63
N ARG A 138 -0.07 5.77 -9.66
CA ARG A 138 -1.06 6.06 -10.73
C ARG A 138 -1.26 4.87 -11.68
N ASP A 139 -0.23 4.08 -11.91
CA ASP A 139 -0.25 2.93 -12.83
C ASP A 139 -0.97 1.70 -12.26
N GLU A 140 -1.10 1.60 -10.93
CA GLU A 140 -1.69 0.45 -10.26
C GLU A 140 -3.13 0.15 -10.72
N GLU A 141 -3.91 1.19 -10.99
CA GLU A 141 -5.31 1.05 -11.38
C GLU A 141 -5.85 2.31 -12.08
N LYS A 142 -6.75 2.14 -13.05
CA LYS A 142 -7.34 3.22 -13.86
C LYS A 142 -7.93 4.37 -13.03
N ALA A 143 -8.57 4.07 -11.90
CA ALA A 143 -9.19 5.07 -11.03
C ALA A 143 -8.18 6.02 -10.38
N ARG A 144 -6.88 5.66 -10.35
CA ARG A 144 -5.80 6.47 -9.79
C ARG A 144 -5.04 7.28 -10.83
N ALA A 145 -5.31 7.09 -12.12
CA ALA A 145 -4.64 7.84 -13.19
C ALA A 145 -4.80 9.38 -13.07
N LYS A 146 -5.85 9.85 -12.38
CA LYS A 146 -6.11 11.27 -12.12
C LYS A 146 -5.79 11.70 -10.68
N GLU A 147 -5.15 10.83 -9.89
CA GLU A 147 -4.79 11.15 -8.50
C GLU A 147 -3.66 12.18 -8.47
N ARG A 148 -3.75 13.10 -7.51
CA ARG A 148 -2.73 14.11 -7.22
C ARG A 148 -1.68 13.53 -6.28
N ILE A 149 -0.51 14.15 -6.19
CA ILE A 149 0.49 13.80 -5.18
C ILE A 149 -0.05 14.16 -3.80
N PHE A 150 -0.67 15.33 -3.66
CA PHE A 150 -1.32 15.84 -2.45
C PHE A 150 -2.84 15.81 -2.63
N SER A 151 -3.50 14.89 -1.91
CA SER A 151 -4.93 14.67 -1.96
C SER A 151 -5.58 15.15 -0.65
N PHE A 152 -6.31 16.25 -0.72
CA PHE A 152 -6.89 16.93 0.45
C PHE A 152 -8.17 16.25 0.93
N ARG A 153 -8.33 16.17 2.25
CA ARG A 153 -9.49 15.62 2.95
C ARG A 153 -10.08 16.67 3.88
N ASP A 154 -11.41 16.71 3.97
CA ASP A 154 -12.10 17.55 4.93
C ASP A 154 -11.96 17.00 6.37
N GLU A 155 -12.59 17.69 7.34
CA GLU A 155 -12.57 17.32 8.76
C GLU A 155 -13.16 15.93 9.07
N PHE A 156 -13.99 15.39 8.17
CA PHE A 156 -14.57 14.06 8.28
C PHE A 156 -13.77 13.01 7.48
N GLY A 157 -12.68 13.41 6.82
CA GLY A 157 -11.85 12.56 5.98
C GLY A 157 -12.39 12.34 4.57
N ALA A 158 -13.45 13.06 4.16
CA ALA A 158 -14.04 12.92 2.85
C ALA A 158 -13.25 13.70 1.79
N TRP A 159 -13.40 13.24 0.54
CA TRP A 159 -12.72 13.84 -0.62
C TRP A 159 -13.65 14.74 -1.41
N ASP A 160 -13.25 16.01 -1.60
CA ASP A 160 -13.93 16.95 -2.49
C ASP A 160 -13.04 17.27 -3.71
N PRO A 161 -13.49 16.97 -4.96
CA PRO A 161 -12.76 17.33 -6.17
C PRO A 161 -12.46 18.83 -6.30
N LYS A 162 -13.33 19.71 -5.76
CA LYS A 162 -13.17 21.18 -5.86
C LYS A 162 -12.14 21.73 -4.88
N ALA A 163 -11.89 21.02 -3.78
CA ALA A 163 -10.88 21.39 -2.79
C ALA A 163 -9.45 20.99 -3.20
N GLN A 164 -9.31 20.21 -4.29
CA GLN A 164 -8.01 19.76 -4.77
C GLN A 164 -7.25 20.88 -5.48
N ARG A 165 -5.95 20.95 -5.22
CA ARG A 165 -5.11 22.07 -5.63
C ARG A 165 -4.27 21.73 -6.87
N PRO A 166 -4.07 22.66 -7.81
CA PRO A 166 -3.09 22.49 -8.87
C PRO A 166 -1.68 22.24 -8.30
N GLU A 167 -0.96 21.29 -8.91
CA GLU A 167 0.44 20.96 -8.60
C GLU A 167 1.25 21.44 -9.80
N LEU A 168 1.97 22.56 -9.66
CA LEU A 168 2.71 23.17 -10.76
C LEU A 168 4.20 23.04 -10.48
N TRP A 169 4.94 22.39 -11.39
CA TRP A 169 6.34 22.00 -11.17
C TRP A 169 6.48 21.16 -9.89
N ASP A 170 7.51 21.43 -9.10
CA ASP A 170 7.79 20.80 -7.80
C ASP A 170 7.35 21.72 -6.64
N LEU A 171 6.36 22.59 -6.88
CA LEU A 171 5.79 23.50 -5.90
C LEU A 171 4.43 22.99 -5.42
N TYR A 172 4.33 22.70 -4.13
CA TYR A 172 3.15 22.13 -3.52
C TYR A 172 2.53 23.10 -2.51
N ASN A 173 1.20 23.26 -2.55
CA ASN A 173 0.48 24.00 -1.52
C ASN A 173 -0.10 23.04 -0.49
N THR A 174 0.62 22.83 0.59
CA THR A 174 0.37 21.82 1.66
C THR A 174 -0.50 22.33 2.81
N ARG A 175 -0.92 23.60 2.80
CA ARG A 175 -1.65 24.21 3.93
C ARG A 175 -2.97 23.50 4.20
N VAL A 176 -3.21 23.02 5.41
CA VAL A 176 -4.48 22.42 5.83
C VAL A 176 -5.13 23.26 6.93
N HIS A 177 -6.47 23.34 6.93
CA HIS A 177 -7.18 23.98 8.04
C HIS A 177 -7.22 23.05 9.27
N PRO A 178 -7.40 23.58 10.49
CA PRO A 178 -7.57 22.75 11.67
C PRO A 178 -8.69 21.71 11.49
N GLY A 179 -8.37 20.44 11.68
CA GLY A 179 -9.28 19.31 11.48
C GLY A 179 -9.17 18.64 10.10
N GLU A 180 -8.74 19.37 9.07
CA GLU A 180 -8.44 18.79 7.77
C GLU A 180 -7.14 17.99 7.81
N ASN A 181 -7.00 17.08 6.84
CA ASN A 181 -5.77 16.33 6.63
C ASN A 181 -5.54 16.10 5.13
N MET A 182 -4.34 15.65 4.78
CA MET A 182 -4.03 15.28 3.41
C MET A 182 -3.42 13.88 3.32
N ARG A 183 -3.55 13.30 2.13
CA ARG A 183 -2.89 12.05 1.74
C ARG A 183 -1.82 12.41 0.73
N VAL A 184 -0.60 11.93 0.95
CA VAL A 184 0.55 12.30 0.14
C VAL A 184 1.16 11.05 -0.48
N PHE A 185 1.41 11.09 -1.78
CA PHE A 185 1.87 9.92 -2.54
C PHE A 185 3.21 10.19 -3.25
N PRO A 186 4.34 10.09 -2.53
CA PRO A 186 5.67 10.44 -3.09
C PRO A 186 6.07 9.63 -4.31
N ILE A 187 5.55 8.41 -4.43
CA ILE A 187 5.85 7.50 -5.54
C ILE A 187 4.75 7.47 -6.60
N SER A 188 3.86 8.46 -6.64
CA SER A 188 2.70 8.48 -7.55
C SER A 188 3.07 8.27 -9.03
N ASN A 189 4.25 8.77 -9.43
CA ASN A 189 4.81 8.69 -10.78
C ASN A 189 5.60 7.42 -11.09
N TRP A 190 5.75 6.52 -10.13
CA TRP A 190 6.51 5.28 -10.30
C TRP A 190 5.63 4.21 -10.91
N THR A 191 6.20 3.38 -11.78
CA THR A 191 5.56 2.16 -12.29
C THR A 191 5.91 0.95 -11.45
N GLU A 192 5.21 -0.17 -11.65
CA GLU A 192 5.55 -1.44 -10.97
C GLU A 192 6.99 -1.87 -11.31
N LEU A 193 7.42 -1.63 -12.56
CA LEU A 193 8.76 -1.94 -13.00
C LEU A 193 9.80 -1.05 -12.31
N ASP A 194 9.53 0.25 -12.14
CA ASP A 194 10.42 1.17 -11.42
C ASP A 194 10.60 0.74 -9.96
N VAL A 195 9.50 0.34 -9.29
CA VAL A 195 9.53 -0.18 -7.91
C VAL A 195 10.44 -1.40 -7.81
N TRP A 196 10.27 -2.40 -8.68
CA TRP A 196 11.10 -3.61 -8.67
C TRP A 196 12.56 -3.33 -9.01
N GLN A 197 12.83 -2.47 -9.99
CA GLN A 197 14.19 -2.09 -10.34
C GLN A 197 14.88 -1.31 -9.21
N TYR A 198 14.14 -0.48 -8.48
CA TYR A 198 14.65 0.21 -7.32
C TYR A 198 14.93 -0.75 -6.15
N ILE A 199 14.05 -1.73 -5.91
CA ILE A 199 14.28 -2.82 -4.95
C ILE A 199 15.57 -3.57 -5.29
N ALA A 200 15.81 -3.88 -6.56
CA ALA A 200 17.05 -4.52 -7.01
C ALA A 200 18.27 -3.63 -6.77
N ARG A 201 18.19 -2.35 -7.16
CA ARG A 201 19.28 -1.36 -7.01
C ARG A 201 19.70 -1.18 -5.56
N GLU A 202 18.73 -0.99 -4.67
CA GLU A 202 18.94 -0.71 -3.25
C GLU A 202 19.09 -1.99 -2.41
N GLN A 203 19.00 -3.16 -3.05
CA GLN A 203 19.07 -4.49 -2.43
C GLN A 203 18.09 -4.62 -1.26
N LEU A 204 16.84 -4.19 -1.47
CA LEU A 204 15.83 -4.17 -0.41
C LEU A 204 15.33 -5.57 -0.11
N GLU A 205 15.32 -5.92 1.17
CA GLU A 205 14.64 -7.11 1.67
C GLU A 205 13.12 -6.94 1.53
N LEU A 206 12.42 -8.02 1.18
CA LEU A 206 10.97 -8.07 1.09
C LEU A 206 10.43 -9.29 1.81
N PRO A 207 9.13 -9.28 2.19
CA PRO A 207 8.46 -10.47 2.68
C PRO A 207 8.58 -11.64 1.67
N PRO A 208 8.85 -12.88 2.12
CA PRO A 208 9.05 -14.03 1.24
C PRO A 208 7.91 -14.31 0.26
N ILE A 209 6.69 -13.91 0.63
CA ILE A 209 5.46 -14.09 -0.15
C ILE A 209 5.50 -13.46 -1.56
N TYR A 210 6.38 -12.47 -1.77
CA TYR A 210 6.57 -11.82 -3.07
C TYR A 210 7.39 -12.67 -4.06
N PHE A 211 8.14 -13.66 -3.57
CA PHE A 211 8.95 -14.57 -4.37
C PHE A 211 8.21 -15.89 -4.59
N ALA A 212 8.53 -16.60 -5.67
CA ALA A 212 7.95 -17.90 -5.95
C ALA A 212 8.15 -18.88 -4.78
N HIS A 213 7.04 -19.47 -4.34
CA HIS A 213 7.00 -20.48 -3.27
C HIS A 213 5.85 -21.46 -3.52
N GLU A 214 5.94 -22.66 -2.96
CA GLU A 214 4.82 -23.59 -2.95
C GLU A 214 3.74 -23.09 -1.99
N ARG A 215 2.50 -23.04 -2.46
CA ARG A 215 1.34 -22.70 -1.62
C ARG A 215 0.15 -23.58 -1.98
N GLN A 216 -0.59 -23.99 -0.95
CA GLN A 216 -1.90 -24.60 -1.14
C GLN A 216 -2.90 -23.53 -1.55
N VAL A 217 -3.57 -23.76 -2.68
CA VAL A 217 -4.52 -22.85 -3.31
C VAL A 217 -5.78 -23.60 -3.72
N ILE A 218 -6.86 -22.85 -3.86
CA ILE A 218 -8.17 -23.31 -4.32
C ILE A 218 -8.48 -22.56 -5.61
N PRO A 219 -8.49 -23.22 -6.77
CA PRO A 219 -8.92 -22.60 -8.02
C PRO A 219 -10.39 -22.19 -7.93
N ARG A 220 -10.66 -20.88 -7.92
CA ARG A 220 -12.02 -20.33 -7.77
C ARG A 220 -12.20 -19.13 -8.69
N ASN A 221 -13.15 -19.22 -9.61
CA ASN A 221 -13.48 -18.15 -10.58
C ASN A 221 -12.26 -17.63 -11.37
N GLY A 222 -11.35 -18.52 -11.77
CA GLY A 222 -10.14 -18.17 -12.52
C GLY A 222 -9.02 -17.54 -11.68
N LEU A 223 -9.18 -17.47 -10.35
CA LEU A 223 -8.15 -17.02 -9.41
C LEU A 223 -7.65 -18.20 -8.58
N LEU A 224 -6.42 -18.09 -8.09
CA LEU A 224 -5.84 -19.03 -7.13
C LEU A 224 -6.07 -18.50 -5.73
N VAL A 225 -7.12 -18.91 -5.03
CA VAL A 225 -7.40 -18.42 -3.67
C VAL A 225 -6.48 -19.13 -2.69
N PRO A 226 -5.68 -18.44 -1.86
CA PRO A 226 -4.79 -19.12 -0.91
C PRO A 226 -5.63 -19.88 0.13
N LEU A 227 -5.25 -21.11 0.47
CA LEU A 227 -5.89 -21.85 1.55
C LEU A 227 -5.47 -21.26 2.91
N THR A 228 -6.44 -20.75 3.67
CA THR A 228 -6.26 -20.24 5.05
C THR A 228 -7.55 -20.47 5.85
N ASP A 229 -7.50 -20.21 7.16
CA ASP A 229 -8.70 -20.23 8.01
C ASP A 229 -9.78 -19.23 7.56
N LEU A 230 -9.37 -18.13 6.93
CA LEU A 230 -10.28 -17.09 6.39
C LEU A 230 -10.81 -17.42 4.99
N THR A 231 -10.15 -18.34 4.30
CA THR A 231 -10.46 -18.74 2.92
C THR A 231 -10.53 -20.26 2.81
N PRO A 232 -11.44 -20.92 3.55
CA PRO A 232 -11.59 -22.36 3.49
C PRO A 232 -12.14 -22.83 2.13
N PRO A 233 -11.92 -24.11 1.76
CA PRO A 233 -12.52 -24.70 0.58
C PRO A 233 -14.03 -24.83 0.79
N ARG A 234 -14.79 -24.63 -0.29
CA ARG A 234 -16.24 -24.86 -0.35
C ARG A 234 -16.51 -26.29 -0.80
N GLU A 235 -17.75 -26.73 -0.64
CA GLU A 235 -18.18 -28.04 -1.12
C GLU A 235 -17.91 -28.20 -2.62
N GLY A 236 -17.22 -29.28 -2.99
CA GLY A 236 -16.83 -29.57 -4.37
C GLY A 236 -15.55 -28.89 -4.86
N GLU A 237 -14.91 -28.03 -4.06
CA GLU A 237 -13.62 -27.44 -4.41
C GLU A 237 -12.45 -28.34 -4.01
N THR A 238 -11.42 -28.39 -4.85
CA THR A 238 -10.19 -29.15 -4.59
C THR A 238 -9.06 -28.21 -4.19
N VAL A 239 -8.26 -28.64 -3.21
CA VAL A 239 -7.03 -27.96 -2.82
C VAL A 239 -5.89 -28.50 -3.68
N GLU A 240 -5.13 -27.60 -4.28
CA GLU A 240 -3.95 -27.91 -5.09
C GLU A 240 -2.72 -27.25 -4.49
N THR A 241 -1.54 -27.87 -4.63
CA THR A 241 -0.26 -27.21 -4.32
C THR A 241 0.31 -26.67 -5.62
N GLN A 242 0.54 -25.37 -5.68
CA GLN A 242 1.11 -24.71 -6.86
C GLN A 242 2.30 -23.83 -6.46
N VAL A 243 3.22 -23.63 -7.40
CA VAL A 243 4.30 -22.64 -7.25
C VAL A 243 3.76 -21.29 -7.67
N VAL A 244 3.72 -20.36 -6.71
CA VAL A 244 3.05 -19.08 -6.84
C VAL A 244 3.82 -17.95 -6.19
N ARG A 245 3.50 -16.70 -6.56
CA ARG A 245 3.96 -15.49 -5.87
C ARG A 245 2.84 -14.47 -5.77
N PHE A 246 2.99 -13.50 -4.88
CA PHE A 246 2.07 -12.37 -4.78
C PHE A 246 2.67 -11.14 -5.47
N ARG A 247 1.92 -10.54 -6.41
CA ARG A 247 2.31 -9.25 -7.03
C ARG A 247 2.01 -8.07 -6.10
N THR A 248 0.84 -8.12 -5.47
CA THR A 248 0.41 -7.19 -4.41
C THR A 248 -0.01 -7.98 -3.19
N VAL A 249 0.06 -7.36 -2.00
CA VAL A 249 -0.42 -7.98 -0.77
C VAL A 249 -1.32 -7.00 -0.01
N GLY A 250 -2.53 -7.45 0.33
CA GLY A 250 -3.46 -6.80 1.26
C GLY A 250 -4.02 -7.83 2.23
N ASP A 251 -5.31 -7.72 2.56
CA ASP A 251 -6.00 -8.74 3.37
C ASP A 251 -6.03 -10.09 2.65
N ILE A 252 -5.84 -11.16 3.43
CA ILE A 252 -5.94 -12.55 3.00
C ILE A 252 -7.26 -12.82 2.27
N SER A 253 -8.36 -12.22 2.76
CA SER A 253 -9.71 -12.43 2.23
C SER A 253 -9.93 -11.89 0.82
N CYS A 254 -9.06 -11.03 0.30
CA CYS A 254 -9.24 -10.43 -1.03
C CYS A 254 -7.98 -10.42 -1.91
N THR A 255 -6.90 -11.08 -1.48
CA THR A 255 -5.63 -11.14 -2.20
C THR A 255 -5.33 -12.56 -2.66
N CYS A 256 -5.23 -12.75 -3.98
CA CYS A 256 -4.84 -14.01 -4.59
C CYS A 256 -3.41 -13.92 -5.16
N PRO A 257 -2.58 -14.98 -5.02
CA PRO A 257 -1.34 -15.09 -5.76
C PRO A 257 -1.57 -15.35 -7.25
N VAL A 258 -0.47 -15.27 -8.01
CA VAL A 258 -0.37 -15.69 -9.41
C VAL A 258 0.60 -16.87 -9.53
N SER A 259 0.35 -17.78 -10.47
CA SER A 259 1.32 -18.82 -10.81
C SER A 259 2.57 -18.16 -11.42
N SER A 260 3.74 -18.45 -10.85
CA SER A 260 5.01 -17.85 -11.23
C SER A 260 6.15 -18.64 -10.60
N ASP A 261 7.23 -18.84 -11.35
CA ASP A 261 8.49 -19.44 -10.90
C ASP A 261 9.55 -18.38 -10.53
N ALA A 262 9.18 -17.09 -10.52
CA ALA A 262 10.09 -15.98 -10.24
C ALA A 262 10.51 -15.93 -8.76
N ALA A 263 11.58 -16.64 -8.43
CA ALA A 263 12.13 -16.76 -7.07
C ALA A 263 13.15 -15.65 -6.69
N THR A 264 13.51 -14.77 -7.62
CA THR A 264 14.49 -13.68 -7.39
C THR A 264 13.95 -12.36 -7.91
N VAL A 265 14.50 -11.24 -7.40
CA VAL A 265 14.13 -9.89 -7.87
C VAL A 265 14.36 -9.75 -9.38
N ASP A 266 15.48 -10.26 -9.91
CA ASP A 266 15.77 -10.21 -11.35
C ASP A 266 14.77 -11.02 -12.18
N ALA A 267 14.35 -12.19 -11.69
CA ALA A 267 13.32 -12.99 -12.35
C ALA A 267 11.96 -12.27 -12.34
N ILE A 268 11.61 -11.60 -11.25
CA ILE A 268 10.38 -10.81 -11.14
C ILE A 268 10.42 -9.62 -12.10
N ILE A 269 11.55 -8.91 -12.21
CA ILE A 269 11.73 -7.81 -13.18
C ILE A 269 11.51 -8.32 -14.61
N ALA A 270 12.10 -9.47 -14.96
CA ALA A 270 11.94 -10.07 -16.28
C ALA A 270 10.48 -10.44 -16.57
N GLU A 271 9.76 -11.00 -15.60
CA GLU A 271 8.34 -11.35 -15.71
C GLU A 271 7.44 -10.12 -15.80
N THR A 272 7.68 -9.09 -14.98
CA THR A 272 6.90 -7.85 -14.99
C THR A 272 7.09 -7.09 -16.30
N ALA A 273 8.30 -7.10 -16.89
CA ALA A 273 8.59 -6.40 -18.14
C ALA A 273 7.79 -6.92 -19.36
N ILE A 274 7.33 -8.18 -19.33
CA ILE A 274 6.56 -8.80 -20.43
C ILE A 274 5.05 -8.82 -20.18
N THR A 275 4.61 -8.47 -18.97
CA THR A 275 3.21 -8.60 -18.55
C THR A 275 2.35 -7.41 -19.03
N GLN A 276 1.17 -7.69 -19.59
CA GLN A 276 0.22 -6.66 -20.06
C GLN A 276 -0.94 -6.38 -19.08
N ILE A 277 -1.03 -7.14 -17.99
CA ILE A 277 -2.09 -7.02 -16.98
C ILE A 277 -1.58 -6.19 -15.80
N THR A 278 -2.37 -5.20 -15.37
CA THR A 278 -2.04 -4.35 -14.22
C THR A 278 -1.90 -5.18 -12.94
N GLU A 279 -1.04 -4.72 -12.02
CA GLU A 279 -0.71 -5.44 -10.78
C GLU A 279 -1.95 -5.90 -10.00
N ARG A 280 -2.85 -4.96 -9.67
CA ARG A 280 -4.05 -5.26 -8.87
C ARG A 280 -5.11 -6.03 -9.66
N GLY A 281 -5.21 -5.80 -10.98
CA GLY A 281 -6.14 -6.51 -11.84
C GLY A 281 -5.87 -8.01 -11.92
N ALA A 282 -4.63 -8.43 -11.68
CA ALA A 282 -4.25 -9.84 -11.67
C ALA A 282 -4.55 -10.57 -10.34
N THR A 283 -4.71 -9.85 -9.23
CA THR A 283 -4.63 -10.46 -7.89
C THR A 283 -5.77 -10.12 -6.93
N ARG A 284 -6.52 -9.02 -7.13
CA ARG A 284 -7.53 -8.56 -6.16
C ARG A 284 -8.94 -8.99 -6.56
N MET A 285 -9.61 -9.74 -5.68
CA MET A 285 -11.00 -10.18 -5.91
C MET A 285 -11.99 -9.01 -5.88
N ASP A 286 -11.76 -8.03 -5.02
CA ASP A 286 -12.66 -6.90 -4.81
C ASP A 286 -12.66 -5.91 -5.99
N ASP A 287 -11.53 -5.79 -6.70
CA ASP A 287 -11.33 -4.80 -7.76
C ASP A 287 -11.96 -5.23 -9.10
N GLN A 288 -12.42 -6.49 -9.21
CA GLN A 288 -13.22 -6.95 -10.35
C GLN A 288 -14.65 -6.38 -10.35
N THR A 289 -15.06 -5.67 -9.28
CA THR A 289 -16.39 -5.06 -9.15
C THR A 289 -16.38 -3.57 -9.51
N SER A 290 -16.69 -3.24 -10.78
CA SER A 290 -17.01 -1.93 -11.41
C SER A 290 -16.29 -0.65 -10.90
N GLU A 291 -15.86 0.22 -11.82
CA GLU A 291 -15.21 1.53 -11.54
C GLU A 291 -15.92 2.41 -10.47
N ALA A 292 -17.25 2.31 -10.33
CA ALA A 292 -18.04 3.05 -9.36
C ALA A 292 -17.80 2.64 -7.87
N SER A 293 -17.25 1.46 -7.61
CA SER A 293 -16.99 0.97 -6.24
C SER A 293 -15.83 1.71 -5.57
N MET A 294 -14.82 2.11 -6.36
CA MET A 294 -13.58 2.71 -5.86
C MET A 294 -13.68 4.23 -5.66
N GLU A 295 -14.43 4.93 -6.51
CA GLU A 295 -14.74 6.35 -6.28
C GLU A 295 -15.54 6.54 -4.99
N LYS A 296 -16.42 5.58 -4.66
CA LYS A 296 -17.10 5.53 -3.37
C LYS A 296 -16.12 5.31 -2.21
N ARG A 297 -15.12 4.44 -2.36
CA ARG A 297 -14.08 4.23 -1.34
C ARG A 297 -13.21 5.49 -1.13
N LYS A 298 -12.90 6.26 -2.18
CA LYS A 298 -12.22 7.57 -2.06
C LYS A 298 -13.05 8.57 -1.27
N LYS A 299 -14.35 8.66 -1.55
CA LYS A 299 -15.26 9.52 -0.78
C LYS A 299 -15.42 9.07 0.68
N ALA A 300 -15.26 7.77 0.94
CA ALA A 300 -15.29 7.19 2.28
C ALA A 300 -13.94 7.26 3.04
N GLY A 301 -12.90 7.87 2.47
CA GLY A 301 -11.61 8.08 3.14
C GLY A 301 -10.64 6.88 3.13
N TYR A 302 -10.90 5.86 2.29
CA TYR A 302 -10.04 4.66 2.18
C TYR A 302 -8.65 4.95 1.56
N PHE A 303 -8.55 6.02 0.78
CA PHE A 303 -7.31 6.50 0.18
C PHE A 303 -6.92 7.85 0.76
#